data_AF-A0A1X7SYC7-F1
#
_entry.id   AF-A0A1X7SYC7-F1
#
_cell.length_a   1.000
_cell.length_b   1.000
_cell.length_c   1.000
_cell.angle_alpha   90.00
_cell.angle_beta   90.00
_cell.angle_gamma   90.00
#
_symmetry.space_group_name_H-M   'P 1'
#
loop_
_entity.id
_entity.type
_entity.pdbx_description
1 polymer ?
#
loop_
_entity_poly.entity_id
_entity_poly.type
_entity_poly.pdbx_seq_one_letter_code
_entity_poly.pdbx_strand_id
1 'polypeptide(L)'
;LLHRPGFKHLTFDCSTFKRYVSFDVLHFILSQFFISSYPVSIEIVLSCPWFVPLPEPIAVNPEQESCKSLIIKECTLSLNFSSVLPQHLVLKVLQLNNNDRSTLQSFASLQSIVVDSFVLTTSRCITESSIGDITTLFHIVTAGEWQLDLNIDDNQSTVDTFASALPIIGDSLTMFHFIYDESNPLSVDKTMSIVEALFQSISPSKLPYFSLKMSSMQLTDEIVSAIVNTREKLEPAVKLKRFIVYNIMDEDTVKYYANALQDIAVDLDLQELGEI
;
A
#
# COMPACT_ATOMS: atom_id res chain seq x y z
N LEU A 1 3.75 -5.94 28.56
CA LEU A 1 2.77 -6.76 27.79
C LEU A 1 3.47 -7.54 26.68
N LEU A 2 4.29 -6.88 25.85
CA LEU A 2 5.00 -7.46 24.70
C LEU A 2 5.95 -8.62 25.04
N HIS A 3 6.35 -8.79 26.30
CA HIS A 3 7.19 -9.89 26.79
C HIS A 3 6.38 -11.07 27.37
N ARG A 4 5.09 -11.20 27.05
CA ARG A 4 4.24 -12.30 27.51
C ARG A 4 4.01 -13.31 26.36
N PRO A 5 4.21 -14.62 26.57
CA PRO A 5 4.07 -15.64 25.52
C PRO A 5 2.74 -15.69 24.77
N GLY A 6 1.64 -15.30 25.42
CA GLY A 6 0.31 -15.30 24.81
C GLY A 6 -0.12 -13.96 24.21
N PHE A 7 0.67 -12.90 24.36
CA PHE A 7 0.30 -11.57 23.87
C PHE A 7 0.69 -11.45 22.40
N LYS A 8 -0.28 -11.19 21.53
CA LYS A 8 -0.07 -11.20 20.07
C LYS A 8 -0.14 -9.83 19.41
N HIS A 9 -0.99 -8.93 19.90
CA HIS A 9 -1.25 -7.67 19.23
C HIS A 9 -1.41 -6.52 20.22
N LEU A 10 -0.74 -5.41 19.94
CA LEU A 10 -0.89 -4.14 20.66
C LEU A 10 -1.33 -3.05 19.68
N THR A 11 -2.46 -2.40 19.96
CA THR A 11 -2.84 -1.16 19.29
C THR A 11 -2.51 0.01 20.20
N PHE A 12 -1.75 0.97 19.70
CA PHE A 12 -1.46 2.23 20.37
C PHE A 12 -2.01 3.39 19.53
N ASP A 13 -3.22 3.82 19.88
CA ASP A 13 -3.98 4.83 19.14
C ASP A 13 -4.16 6.10 19.97
N CYS A 14 -3.63 7.20 19.44
CA CYS A 14 -3.70 8.54 20.00
C CYS A 14 -4.53 9.52 19.15
N SER A 15 -5.23 9.05 18.11
CA SER A 15 -6.05 9.87 17.21
C SER A 15 -7.07 10.73 17.95
N THR A 16 -7.68 10.17 19.00
CA THR A 16 -8.70 10.83 19.83
C THR A 16 -8.15 11.99 20.66
N PHE A 17 -6.86 12.01 20.97
CA PHE A 17 -6.28 12.99 21.90
C PHE A 17 -5.83 14.29 21.23
N LYS A 18 -5.85 14.40 19.89
CA LYS A 18 -5.41 15.57 19.09
C LYS A 18 -4.07 16.19 19.53
N ARG A 19 -3.26 15.45 20.28
CA ARG A 19 -2.02 15.92 20.90
C ARG A 19 -0.87 15.08 20.39
N TYR A 20 0.26 15.75 20.21
CA TYR A 20 1.50 15.08 19.84
C TYR A 20 1.94 14.15 20.98
N VAL A 21 2.35 12.94 20.59
CA VAL A 21 2.97 11.98 21.50
C VAL A 21 4.44 12.35 21.63
N SER A 22 4.95 12.32 22.87
CA SER A 22 6.37 12.58 23.10
C SER A 22 7.22 11.48 22.47
N PHE A 23 8.40 11.85 22.01
CA PHE A 23 9.35 10.90 21.44
C PHE A 23 9.70 9.79 22.42
N ASP A 24 9.85 10.08 23.71
CA ASP A 24 10.17 9.08 24.74
C ASP A 24 9.15 7.94 24.79
N VAL A 25 7.87 8.25 24.60
CA VAL A 25 6.79 7.25 24.58
C VAL A 25 6.88 6.39 23.31
N LEU A 26 7.02 7.03 22.14
CA LEU A 26 7.19 6.33 20.86
C LEU A 26 8.41 5.41 20.90
N HIS A 27 9.56 5.95 21.32
CA HIS A 27 10.82 5.24 21.43
C HIS A 27 10.72 4.06 22.40
N PHE A 28 10.10 4.24 23.57
CA PHE A 28 9.89 3.16 24.53
C PHE A 28 9.06 2.04 23.92
N ILE A 29 7.94 2.36 23.28
CA ILE A 29 7.04 1.38 22.67
C ILE A 29 7.77 0.56 21.59
N LEU A 30 8.46 1.23 20.67
CA LEU A 30 9.20 0.56 19.60
C LEU A 30 10.36 -0.27 20.14
N SER A 31 11.08 0.22 21.16
CA SER A 31 12.16 -0.52 21.81
C SER A 31 11.65 -1.81 22.42
N GLN A 32 10.51 -1.76 23.13
CA GLN A 32 9.91 -2.96 23.71
C GLN A 32 9.38 -3.92 22.63
N PHE A 33 8.92 -3.41 21.50
CA PHE A 33 8.47 -4.21 20.37
C PHE A 33 9.63 -4.98 19.71
N PHE A 34 10.72 -4.30 19.37
CA PHE A 34 11.86 -4.90 18.67
C PHE A 34 12.67 -5.86 19.56
N ILE A 35 12.80 -5.59 20.87
CA ILE A 35 13.54 -6.45 21.81
C ILE A 35 12.73 -7.69 22.24
N SER A 36 11.40 -7.63 22.16
CA SER A 36 10.55 -8.75 22.61
C SER A 36 10.92 -10.08 21.94
N SER A 37 11.03 -11.13 22.73
CA SER A 37 11.29 -12.52 22.27
C SER A 37 10.05 -13.21 21.68
N TYR A 38 8.96 -12.49 21.45
CA TYR A 38 7.71 -13.07 20.95
C TYR A 38 7.31 -12.47 19.59
N PRO A 39 6.58 -13.25 18.76
CA PRO A 39 6.02 -12.80 17.49
C PRO A 39 4.82 -11.91 17.76
N VAL A 40 5.09 -10.64 18.03
CA VAL A 40 4.08 -9.62 18.33
C VAL A 40 3.82 -8.75 17.10
N SER A 41 2.57 -8.33 16.96
CA SER A 41 2.15 -7.29 16.05
C SER A 41 1.91 -6.01 16.82
N ILE A 42 2.32 -4.88 16.27
CA ILE A 42 1.98 -3.57 16.80
C ILE A 42 1.32 -2.71 15.74
N GLU A 43 0.25 -2.04 16.14
CA GLU A 43 -0.41 -0.99 15.36
C GLU A 43 -0.22 0.35 16.07
N ILE A 44 0.23 1.35 15.33
CA ILE A 44 0.53 2.68 15.83
C ILE A 44 -0.27 3.70 15.03
N VAL A 45 -1.04 4.52 15.75
CA VAL A 45 -1.77 5.68 15.23
C VAL A 45 -1.44 6.88 16.09
N LEU A 46 -0.45 7.70 15.68
CA LEU A 46 -0.02 8.87 16.45
C LEU A 46 0.69 9.93 15.61
N SER A 47 0.83 11.11 16.20
CA SER A 47 1.67 12.18 15.65
C SER A 47 2.86 12.44 16.58
N CYS A 48 4.07 12.29 16.06
CA CYS A 48 5.34 12.63 16.71
C CYS A 48 6.22 13.40 15.70
N PRO A 49 5.88 14.67 15.42
CA PRO A 49 6.40 15.38 14.24
C PRO A 49 7.86 15.80 14.36
N TRP A 50 8.42 15.84 15.57
CA TRP A 50 9.79 16.31 15.78
C TRP A 50 10.47 15.65 16.97
N PHE A 51 11.71 15.23 16.75
CA PHE A 51 12.68 14.85 17.77
C PHE A 51 14.10 14.87 17.17
N VAL A 52 15.11 14.85 18.03
CA VAL A 52 16.52 14.79 17.62
C VAL A 52 16.85 13.36 17.17
N PRO A 53 17.51 13.16 16.01
CA PRO A 53 17.90 11.83 15.55
C PRO A 53 18.67 11.06 16.62
N LEU A 54 18.43 9.76 16.72
CA LEU A 54 19.22 8.90 17.58
C LEU A 54 20.60 8.65 16.95
N PRO A 55 21.66 8.57 17.77
CA PRO A 55 22.99 8.22 17.27
C PRO A 55 23.05 6.77 16.79
N GLU A 56 22.28 5.88 17.42
CA GLU A 56 22.17 4.47 17.08
C GLU A 56 20.69 4.07 17.01
N PRO A 57 20.30 3.21 16.05
CA PRO A 57 18.95 2.72 15.93
C PRO A 57 18.58 1.80 17.11
N ILE A 58 17.28 1.53 17.25
CA ILE A 58 16.77 0.62 18.27
C ILE A 58 17.36 -0.79 18.08
N ALA A 59 17.78 -1.41 19.19
CA ALA A 59 18.22 -2.79 19.21
C ALA A 59 17.08 -3.76 18.87
N VAL A 60 17.38 -4.74 18.02
CA VAL A 60 16.42 -5.77 17.58
C VAL A 60 16.82 -7.11 18.15
N ASN A 61 15.83 -7.91 18.56
CA ASN A 61 16.05 -9.32 18.82
C ASN A 61 16.13 -10.09 17.49
N PRO A 62 17.31 -10.56 17.05
CA PRO A 62 17.50 -11.15 15.74
C PRO A 62 16.74 -12.47 15.57
N GLU A 63 16.45 -13.19 16.66
CA GLU A 63 15.73 -14.47 16.60
C GLU A 63 14.26 -14.32 16.20
N GLN A 64 13.70 -13.10 16.29
CA GLN A 64 12.27 -12.84 16.13
C GLN A 64 11.96 -11.76 15.10
N GLU A 65 12.99 -11.21 14.45
CA GLU A 65 12.85 -10.06 13.57
C GLU A 65 11.85 -10.33 12.42
N SER A 66 11.99 -11.47 11.72
CA SER A 66 11.11 -11.91 10.64
C SER A 66 9.71 -12.36 11.09
N CYS A 67 9.41 -12.38 12.38
CA CYS A 67 8.14 -12.86 12.92
C CYS A 67 7.24 -11.73 13.46
N LYS A 68 7.71 -10.48 13.43
CA LYS A 68 6.99 -9.32 13.95
C LYS A 68 6.20 -8.60 12.87
N SER A 69 5.11 -7.94 13.24
CA SER A 69 4.33 -7.12 12.30
C SER A 69 4.22 -5.69 12.77
N LEU A 70 4.46 -4.74 11.88
CA LEU A 70 4.36 -3.31 12.16
C LEU A 70 3.29 -2.69 11.26
N ILE A 71 2.30 -2.07 11.88
CA ILE A 71 1.23 -1.34 11.19
C ILE A 71 1.34 0.12 11.64
N ILE A 72 1.65 1.02 10.71
CA ILE A 72 1.69 2.47 10.95
C ILE A 72 0.54 3.08 10.19
N LYS A 73 -0.43 3.65 10.91
CA LYS A 73 -1.65 4.20 10.31
C LYS A 73 -1.85 5.65 10.71
N GLU A 74 -2.23 6.49 9.75
CA GLU A 74 -2.59 7.91 9.95
C GLU A 74 -1.56 8.68 10.79
N CYS A 75 -0.28 8.31 10.67
CA CYS A 75 0.77 8.89 11.47
C CYS A 75 1.36 10.16 10.85
N THR A 76 1.87 11.02 11.72
CA THR A 76 2.72 12.16 11.37
C THR A 76 4.03 12.04 12.14
N LEU A 77 4.99 11.33 11.56
CA LEU A 77 6.31 11.11 12.17
C LEU A 77 7.35 12.05 11.58
N SER A 78 8.30 12.46 12.42
CA SER A 78 9.47 13.23 11.99
C SER A 78 10.26 12.50 10.90
N LEU A 79 10.87 13.23 9.97
CA LEU A 79 11.86 12.70 9.02
C LEU A 79 13.04 11.99 9.71
N ASN A 80 13.31 12.34 10.97
CA ASN A 80 14.34 11.70 11.79
C ASN A 80 13.92 10.31 12.27
N PHE A 81 12.71 9.83 11.95
CA PHE A 81 12.23 8.51 12.35
C PHE A 81 13.01 7.35 11.73
N SER A 82 13.65 7.57 10.59
CA SER A 82 14.60 6.60 10.04
C SER A 82 15.80 6.33 10.95
N SER A 83 16.21 7.28 11.80
CA SER A 83 17.29 7.06 12.79
C SER A 83 16.88 6.13 13.93
N VAL A 84 15.58 5.95 14.15
CA VAL A 84 15.03 5.09 15.20
C VAL A 84 14.98 3.63 14.75
N LEU A 85 14.73 3.42 13.45
CA LEU A 85 14.58 2.10 12.86
C LEU A 85 15.94 1.49 12.47
N PRO A 86 16.07 0.16 12.51
CA PRO A 86 17.17 -0.54 11.87
C PRO A 86 17.29 -0.16 10.39
N GLN A 87 18.52 0.08 9.91
CA GLN A 87 18.75 0.43 8.50
C GLN A 87 18.43 -0.70 7.54
N HIS A 88 18.58 -1.94 8.01
CA HIS A 88 18.07 -3.15 7.36
C HIS A 88 16.92 -3.68 8.21
N LEU A 89 15.70 -3.31 7.84
CA LEU A 89 14.52 -3.69 8.60
C LEU A 89 13.98 -5.03 8.10
N VAL A 90 13.94 -6.05 8.95
CA VAL A 90 13.25 -7.30 8.63
C VAL A 90 11.98 -7.40 9.48
N LEU A 91 10.86 -7.77 8.87
CA LEU A 91 9.58 -7.98 9.54
C LEU A 91 8.83 -9.11 8.85
N LYS A 92 7.79 -9.65 9.49
CA LYS A 92 6.79 -10.47 8.82
C LYS A 92 5.89 -9.63 7.92
N VAL A 93 5.36 -8.55 8.48
CA VAL A 93 4.40 -7.66 7.79
C VAL A 93 4.73 -6.22 8.10
N LEU A 94 4.72 -5.37 7.08
CA LEU A 94 4.77 -3.92 7.21
C LEU A 94 3.59 -3.30 6.49
N GLN A 95 2.81 -2.48 7.20
CA GLN A 95 1.72 -1.72 6.61
C GLN A 95 1.92 -0.22 6.87
N LEU A 96 1.88 0.57 5.80
CA LEU A 96 1.95 2.02 5.83
C LEU A 96 0.63 2.59 5.29
N ASN A 97 -0.28 2.91 6.21
CA ASN A 97 -1.67 3.21 5.87
C ASN A 97 -2.00 4.69 6.12
N ASN A 98 -2.26 5.47 5.07
CA ASN A 98 -2.71 6.86 5.13
C ASN A 98 -1.81 7.78 5.96
N ASN A 99 -0.49 7.50 5.98
CA ASN A 99 0.47 8.29 6.71
C ASN A 99 0.80 9.59 5.99
N ASP A 100 1.37 10.55 6.72
CA ASP A 100 1.93 11.74 6.08
C ASP A 100 3.17 11.42 5.25
N ARG A 101 3.59 12.41 4.45
CA ARG A 101 4.75 12.29 3.59
C ARG A 101 6.05 12.05 4.36
N SER A 102 6.27 12.72 5.49
CA SER A 102 7.50 12.56 6.27
C SER A 102 7.66 11.16 6.86
N THR A 103 6.54 10.50 7.16
CA THR A 103 6.50 9.12 7.63
C THR A 103 6.93 8.20 6.50
N LEU A 104 6.33 8.33 5.30
CA LEU A 104 6.74 7.55 4.13
C LEU A 104 8.20 7.77 3.77
N GLN A 105 8.64 9.03 3.75
CA GLN A 105 10.02 9.40 3.46
C GLN A 105 11.01 8.80 4.47
N SER A 106 10.62 8.66 5.74
CA SER A 106 11.44 8.00 6.75
C SER A 106 11.69 6.52 6.42
N PHE A 107 10.67 5.79 5.98
CA PHE A 107 10.84 4.40 5.53
C PHE A 107 11.62 4.32 4.20
N ALA A 108 11.37 5.23 3.27
CA ALA A 108 12.11 5.31 2.01
C ALA A 108 13.61 5.62 2.20
N SER A 109 13.99 6.23 3.32
CA SER A 109 15.40 6.52 3.63
C SER A 109 16.18 5.37 4.25
N LEU A 110 15.55 4.21 4.50
CA LEU A 110 16.24 3.00 4.96
C LEU A 110 17.04 2.36 3.82
N GLN A 111 18.01 1.51 4.16
CA GLN A 111 18.84 0.83 3.16
C GLN A 111 18.13 -0.36 2.54
N SER A 112 17.39 -1.12 3.34
CA SER A 112 16.58 -2.24 2.85
C SER A 112 15.46 -2.58 3.81
N ILE A 113 14.35 -3.08 3.28
CA ILE A 113 13.23 -3.61 4.04
C ILE A 113 12.92 -5.01 3.49
N VAL A 114 12.85 -6.03 4.35
CA VAL A 114 12.49 -7.39 3.95
C VAL A 114 11.25 -7.83 4.71
N VAL A 115 10.19 -8.18 4.00
CA VAL A 115 8.91 -8.62 4.58
C VAL A 115 8.26 -9.76 3.83
N ASP A 116 7.39 -10.53 4.49
CA ASP A 116 6.53 -11.48 3.78
C ASP A 116 5.43 -10.72 3.03
N SER A 117 4.87 -9.68 3.66
CA SER A 117 3.78 -8.87 3.11
C SER A 117 3.98 -7.38 3.37
N PHE A 118 3.89 -6.58 2.31
CA PHE A 118 3.93 -5.13 2.36
C PHE A 118 2.60 -4.54 1.85
N VAL A 119 2.03 -3.64 2.65
CA VAL A 119 0.81 -2.90 2.29
C VAL A 119 1.10 -1.40 2.34
N LEU A 120 0.77 -0.71 1.26
CA LEU A 120 0.86 0.74 1.17
C LEU A 120 -0.49 1.30 0.73
N THR A 121 -1.11 2.06 1.63
CA THR A 121 -2.34 2.79 1.36
C THR A 121 -2.06 4.27 1.48
N THR A 122 -2.38 5.06 0.45
CA THR A 122 -2.22 6.53 0.47
C THR A 122 -3.48 7.22 -0.05
N SER A 123 -4.36 7.66 0.86
CA SER A 123 -5.51 8.48 0.50
C SER A 123 -5.13 9.86 -0.01
N ARG A 124 -3.99 10.39 0.45
CA ARG A 124 -3.40 11.62 -0.09
C ARG A 124 -2.87 11.37 -1.49
N CYS A 125 -3.18 12.30 -2.39
CA CYS A 125 -2.74 12.26 -3.77
C CYS A 125 -1.21 12.26 -3.89
N ILE A 126 -0.66 11.26 -4.60
CA ILE A 126 0.74 11.16 -4.97
C ILE A 126 0.98 12.15 -6.10
N THR A 127 1.96 13.04 -5.90
CA THR A 127 2.34 14.08 -6.85
C THR A 127 3.77 13.89 -7.32
N GLU A 128 4.19 14.70 -8.30
CA GLU A 128 5.58 14.78 -8.76
C GLU A 128 6.57 14.98 -7.60
N SER A 129 6.14 15.68 -6.54
CA SER A 129 7.00 15.92 -5.39
C SER A 129 7.21 14.68 -4.50
N SER A 130 6.28 13.72 -4.50
CA SER A 130 6.27 12.55 -3.59
C SER A 130 6.50 11.21 -4.29
N ILE A 131 6.37 11.15 -5.61
CA ILE A 131 6.54 9.90 -6.36
C ILE A 131 7.93 9.28 -6.18
N GLY A 132 8.96 10.09 -5.98
CA GLY A 132 10.31 9.60 -5.66
C GLY A 132 10.40 8.77 -4.38
N ASP A 133 9.58 9.08 -3.37
CA ASP A 133 9.53 8.31 -2.12
C ASP A 133 8.92 6.92 -2.39
N ILE A 134 7.89 6.84 -3.24
CA ILE A 134 7.21 5.60 -3.64
C ILE A 134 8.14 4.71 -4.48
N THR A 135 8.81 5.29 -5.48
CA THR A 135 9.75 4.52 -6.30
C THR A 135 10.92 4.03 -5.47
N THR A 136 11.41 4.83 -4.51
CA THR A 136 12.45 4.37 -3.58
C THR A 136 11.98 3.17 -2.76
N LEU A 137 10.75 3.19 -2.24
CA LEU A 137 10.16 2.03 -1.55
C LEU A 137 10.12 0.78 -2.44
N PHE A 138 9.75 0.90 -3.72
CA PHE A 138 9.77 -0.23 -4.65
C PHE A 138 11.16 -0.85 -4.79
N HIS A 139 12.23 -0.06 -4.74
CA HIS A 139 13.60 -0.55 -4.86
C HIS A 139 14.14 -1.19 -3.57
N ILE A 140 13.80 -0.63 -2.41
CA ILE A 140 14.41 -1.07 -1.13
C ILE A 140 13.59 -2.15 -0.42
N VAL A 141 12.29 -2.29 -0.74
CA VAL A 141 11.40 -3.27 -0.12
C VAL A 141 11.39 -4.57 -0.93
N THR A 142 11.93 -5.63 -0.34
CA THR A 142 11.77 -7.00 -0.83
C THR A 142 10.57 -7.63 -0.11
N ALA A 143 9.46 -7.83 -0.82
CA ALA A 143 8.26 -8.46 -0.26
C ALA A 143 7.82 -9.70 -1.05
N GLY A 144 7.35 -10.72 -0.32
CA GLY A 144 6.65 -11.86 -0.92
C GLY A 144 5.32 -11.47 -1.55
N GLU A 145 4.63 -10.52 -0.93
CA GLU A 145 3.36 -9.95 -1.41
C GLU A 145 3.35 -8.43 -1.26
N TRP A 146 2.91 -7.74 -2.32
CA TRP A 146 2.62 -6.31 -2.37
C TRP A 146 1.13 -6.07 -2.53
N GLN A 147 0.62 -5.12 -1.76
CA GLN A 147 -0.73 -4.57 -1.91
C GLN A 147 -0.64 -3.04 -1.92
N LEU A 148 -1.20 -2.42 -2.95
CA LEU A 148 -1.14 -0.99 -3.17
C LEU A 148 -2.54 -0.42 -3.28
N ASP A 149 -2.86 0.57 -2.43
CA ASP A 149 -4.08 1.38 -2.55
C ASP A 149 -3.67 2.85 -2.70
N LEU A 150 -3.65 3.36 -3.93
CA LEU A 150 -3.02 4.65 -4.24
C LEU A 150 -4.01 5.63 -4.88
N ASN A 151 -3.92 6.89 -4.44
CA ASN A 151 -4.46 8.06 -5.13
C ASN A 151 -3.31 8.74 -5.89
N ILE A 152 -3.38 8.87 -7.21
CA ILE A 152 -2.29 9.39 -8.06
C ILE A 152 -2.80 10.63 -8.81
N ASP A 153 -2.00 11.70 -8.86
CA ASP A 153 -2.37 12.93 -9.54
C ASP A 153 -2.42 12.78 -11.06
N ASP A 154 -3.19 13.65 -11.71
CA ASP A 154 -3.30 13.69 -13.17
C ASP A 154 -2.10 14.42 -13.82
N ASN A 155 -0.88 14.16 -13.34
CA ASN A 155 0.37 14.68 -13.91
C ASN A 155 1.09 13.59 -14.69
N GLN A 156 1.48 13.88 -15.94
CA GLN A 156 2.14 12.90 -16.81
C GLN A 156 3.49 12.42 -16.23
N SER A 157 4.28 13.33 -15.65
CA SER A 157 5.57 13.01 -15.01
C SER A 157 5.40 12.00 -13.87
N THR A 158 4.39 12.20 -13.03
CA THR A 158 4.05 11.27 -11.95
C THR A 158 3.66 9.90 -12.50
N VAL A 159 2.78 9.88 -13.50
CA VAL A 159 2.26 8.63 -14.09
C VAL A 159 3.34 7.85 -14.82
N ASP A 160 4.19 8.51 -15.61
CA ASP A 160 5.31 7.87 -16.30
C ASP A 160 6.33 7.30 -15.30
N THR A 161 6.62 8.05 -14.25
CA THR A 161 7.53 7.61 -13.18
C THR A 161 6.95 6.41 -12.42
N PHE A 162 5.66 6.42 -12.13
CA PHE A 162 4.98 5.30 -11.49
C PHE A 162 4.96 4.05 -12.39
N ALA A 163 4.51 4.20 -13.62
CA ALA A 163 4.39 3.13 -14.61
C ALA A 163 5.74 2.46 -14.88
N SER A 164 6.82 3.23 -14.99
CA SER A 164 8.17 2.71 -15.20
C SER A 164 8.75 1.98 -13.98
N ALA A 165 8.27 2.27 -12.76
CA ALA A 165 8.73 1.64 -11.53
C ALA A 165 7.92 0.38 -11.16
N LEU A 166 6.68 0.24 -11.64
CA LEU A 166 5.83 -0.93 -11.37
C LEU A 166 6.48 -2.29 -11.65
N PRO A 167 7.25 -2.50 -12.75
CA PRO A 167 7.89 -3.78 -13.03
C PRO A 167 8.82 -4.28 -11.92
N ILE A 168 9.34 -3.37 -11.08
CA ILE A 168 10.23 -3.72 -9.95
C ILE A 168 9.53 -4.65 -8.96
N ILE A 169 8.23 -4.47 -8.74
CA ILE A 169 7.42 -5.22 -7.77
C ILE A 169 6.41 -6.17 -8.44
N GLY A 170 6.33 -6.18 -9.77
CA GLY A 170 5.25 -6.81 -10.53
C GLY A 170 5.01 -8.29 -10.22
N ASP A 171 6.09 -9.06 -10.04
CA ASP A 171 6.04 -10.50 -9.71
C ASP A 171 5.45 -10.82 -8.32
N SER A 172 5.44 -9.83 -7.44
CA SER A 172 4.93 -9.91 -6.06
C SER A 172 3.69 -9.04 -5.85
N LEU A 173 3.23 -8.29 -6.87
CA LEU A 173 2.04 -7.46 -6.77
C LEU A 173 0.78 -8.32 -6.80
N THR A 174 0.08 -8.36 -5.67
CA THR A 174 -1.12 -9.18 -5.47
C THR A 174 -2.42 -8.37 -5.47
N MET A 175 -2.34 -7.08 -5.19
CA MET A 175 -3.50 -6.20 -5.22
C MET A 175 -3.12 -4.77 -5.63
N PHE A 176 -3.93 -4.19 -6.51
CA PHE A 176 -3.90 -2.77 -6.81
C PHE A 176 -5.31 -2.17 -6.69
N HIS A 177 -5.44 -1.10 -5.90
CA HIS A 177 -6.65 -0.30 -5.77
C HIS A 177 -6.37 1.12 -6.24
N PHE A 178 -7.07 1.54 -7.30
CA PHE A 178 -7.19 2.94 -7.67
C PHE A 178 -8.14 3.66 -6.71
N ILE A 179 -7.60 4.50 -5.83
CA ILE A 179 -8.41 5.36 -4.98
C ILE A 179 -8.91 6.53 -5.84
N TYR A 180 -10.23 6.58 -6.04
CA TYR A 180 -10.90 7.68 -6.71
C TYR A 180 -10.99 8.93 -5.82
N ASP A 181 -10.59 10.09 -6.38
CA ASP A 181 -10.76 11.41 -5.81
C ASP A 181 -11.67 12.25 -6.72
N GLU A 182 -12.89 12.54 -6.26
CA GLU A 182 -13.87 13.36 -6.99
C GLU A 182 -13.35 14.78 -7.29
N SER A 183 -12.46 15.31 -6.46
CA SER A 183 -11.95 16.68 -6.62
C SER A 183 -10.91 16.77 -7.73
N ASN A 184 -10.16 15.69 -7.98
CA ASN A 184 -9.08 15.64 -8.95
C ASN A 184 -9.05 14.26 -9.63
N PRO A 185 -10.05 13.93 -10.46
CA PRO A 185 -10.10 12.62 -11.09
C PRO A 185 -8.94 12.45 -12.08
N LEU A 186 -8.33 11.27 -12.07
CA LEU A 186 -7.33 10.88 -13.06
C LEU A 186 -7.99 10.79 -14.45
N SER A 187 -7.37 11.39 -15.46
CA SER A 187 -7.89 11.34 -16.84
C SER A 187 -7.89 9.90 -17.39
N VAL A 188 -8.73 9.67 -18.41
CA VAL A 188 -8.87 8.36 -19.07
C VAL A 188 -7.52 7.87 -19.61
N ASP A 189 -6.80 8.70 -20.35
CA ASP A 189 -5.51 8.34 -20.96
C ASP A 189 -4.46 7.93 -19.92
N LYS A 190 -4.41 8.64 -18.79
CA LYS A 190 -3.48 8.33 -17.70
C LYS A 190 -3.89 7.08 -16.92
N THR A 191 -5.19 6.90 -16.70
CA THR A 191 -5.73 5.66 -16.10
C THR A 191 -5.37 4.46 -16.96
N MET A 192 -5.57 4.56 -18.28
CA MET A 192 -5.19 3.52 -19.23
C MET A 192 -3.68 3.23 -19.19
N SER A 193 -2.84 4.26 -19.14
CA SER A 193 -1.38 4.10 -19.07
C SER A 193 -0.95 3.29 -17.84
N ILE A 194 -1.55 3.54 -16.68
CA ILE A 194 -1.24 2.79 -15.45
C ILE A 194 -1.78 1.36 -15.54
N VAL A 195 -3.00 1.16 -16.03
CA VAL A 195 -3.58 -0.17 -16.24
C VAL A 195 -2.68 -0.99 -17.16
N GLU A 196 -2.25 -0.45 -18.30
CA GLU A 196 -1.33 -1.11 -19.21
C GLU A 196 -0.03 -1.52 -18.52
N ALA A 197 0.58 -0.61 -17.75
CA ALA A 197 1.79 -0.90 -16.99
C ALA A 197 1.59 -1.99 -15.93
N LEU A 198 0.46 -2.00 -15.22
CA LEU A 198 0.12 -3.04 -14.23
C LEU A 198 0.04 -4.41 -14.91
N PHE A 199 -0.72 -4.50 -16.00
CA PHE A 199 -0.92 -5.75 -16.72
C PHE A 199 0.37 -6.26 -17.36
N GLN A 200 1.25 -5.37 -17.84
CA GLN A 200 2.58 -5.74 -18.35
C GLN A 200 3.53 -6.19 -17.24
N SER A 201 3.33 -5.73 -16.00
CA SER A 201 4.21 -6.04 -14.87
C SER A 201 3.86 -7.36 -14.17
N ILE A 202 2.60 -7.82 -14.26
CA ILE A 202 2.17 -9.06 -13.62
C ILE A 202 2.61 -10.28 -14.43
N SER A 203 3.19 -11.27 -13.75
CA SER A 203 3.65 -12.51 -14.40
C SER A 203 2.48 -13.43 -14.75
N PRO A 204 2.35 -13.88 -16.02
CA PRO A 204 1.39 -14.91 -16.43
C PRO A 204 1.67 -16.29 -15.80
N SER A 205 2.91 -16.50 -15.37
CA SER A 205 3.43 -17.82 -14.96
C SER A 205 2.98 -18.26 -13.57
N LYS A 206 2.35 -17.37 -12.79
CA LYS A 206 1.81 -17.67 -11.46
C LYS A 206 0.28 -17.69 -11.55
N LEU A 207 -0.35 -18.64 -10.86
CA LEU A 207 -1.83 -18.76 -10.71
C LEU A 207 -2.46 -17.39 -10.39
N PRO A 208 -3.76 -17.16 -10.66
CA PRO A 208 -4.33 -15.82 -10.52
C PRO A 208 -4.21 -15.32 -9.07
N TYR A 209 -3.20 -14.48 -8.81
CA TYR A 209 -2.95 -13.86 -7.52
C TYR A 209 -3.31 -12.38 -7.50
N PHE A 210 -3.40 -11.74 -8.68
CA PHE A 210 -3.60 -10.31 -8.78
C PHE A 210 -5.08 -9.92 -8.71
N SER A 211 -5.38 -8.96 -7.84
CA SER A 211 -6.70 -8.36 -7.67
C SER A 211 -6.67 -6.89 -8.07
N LEU A 212 -7.62 -6.44 -8.88
CA LEU A 212 -7.76 -5.04 -9.27
C LEU A 212 -9.03 -4.46 -8.65
N LYS A 213 -8.93 -3.29 -8.02
CA LYS A 213 -10.06 -2.57 -7.44
C LYS A 213 -10.17 -1.16 -8.03
N MET A 214 -11.35 -0.79 -8.52
CA MET A 214 -11.61 0.50 -9.17
C MET A 214 -13.02 1.02 -8.85
N SER A 215 -13.16 2.36 -8.82
CA SER A 215 -14.46 3.01 -8.63
C SER A 215 -15.31 2.89 -9.89
N SER A 216 -16.61 2.67 -9.74
CA SER A 216 -17.59 2.74 -10.83
C SER A 216 -17.53 4.09 -11.58
N MET A 217 -17.15 5.16 -10.88
CA MET A 217 -17.03 6.51 -11.43
C MET A 217 -15.78 6.69 -12.31
N GLN A 218 -14.80 5.79 -12.20
CA GLN A 218 -13.61 5.76 -13.04
C GLN A 218 -13.72 4.78 -14.21
N LEU A 219 -14.64 3.83 -14.17
CA LEU A 219 -14.74 2.77 -15.18
C LEU A 219 -15.59 3.19 -16.38
N THR A 220 -15.13 4.15 -17.17
CA THR A 220 -15.81 4.51 -18.43
C THR A 220 -15.75 3.36 -19.45
N ASP A 221 -16.59 3.40 -20.48
CA ASP A 221 -16.59 2.41 -21.57
C ASP A 221 -15.21 2.29 -22.24
N GLU A 222 -14.48 3.39 -22.36
CA GLU A 222 -13.12 3.42 -22.88
C GLU A 222 -12.15 2.66 -21.98
N ILE A 223 -12.23 2.86 -20.66
CA ILE A 223 -11.36 2.18 -19.69
C ILE A 223 -11.68 0.69 -19.63
N VAL A 224 -12.97 0.32 -19.61
CA VAL A 224 -13.41 -1.08 -19.66
C VAL A 224 -12.88 -1.76 -20.91
N SER A 225 -13.05 -1.12 -22.08
CA SER A 225 -12.54 -1.63 -23.36
C SER A 225 -11.01 -1.74 -23.34
N ALA A 226 -10.30 -0.78 -22.75
CA ALA A 226 -8.85 -0.82 -22.61
C ALA A 226 -8.37 -1.98 -21.74
N ILE A 227 -9.03 -2.24 -20.60
CA ILE A 227 -8.71 -3.37 -19.73
C ILE A 227 -8.90 -4.69 -20.49
N VAL A 228 -10.04 -4.85 -21.19
CA VAL A 228 -10.33 -6.05 -22.00
C VAL A 228 -9.26 -6.23 -23.07
N ASN A 229 -9.00 -5.20 -23.88
CA ASN A 229 -8.02 -5.24 -24.96
C ASN A 229 -6.60 -5.52 -24.47
N THR A 230 -6.20 -4.91 -23.35
CA THR A 230 -4.86 -5.09 -22.77
C THR A 230 -4.65 -6.52 -22.31
N ARG A 231 -5.66 -7.09 -21.63
CA ARG A 231 -5.64 -8.49 -21.23
C ARG A 231 -5.54 -9.41 -22.45
N GLU A 232 -6.37 -9.20 -23.46
CA GLU A 232 -6.38 -10.02 -24.68
C GLU A 232 -5.03 -10.01 -25.41
N LYS A 233 -4.33 -8.86 -25.40
CA LYS A 233 -2.99 -8.73 -26.00
C LYS A 233 -1.90 -9.49 -25.24
N LEU A 234 -1.98 -9.55 -23.91
CA LEU A 234 -0.93 -10.13 -23.08
C LEU A 234 -1.02 -11.65 -23.00
N GLU A 235 -2.22 -12.19 -22.77
CA GLU A 235 -2.54 -13.60 -22.96
C GLU A 235 -4.05 -13.80 -22.67
N PRO A 236 -4.87 -14.24 -23.65
CA PRO A 236 -6.32 -14.38 -23.47
C PRO A 236 -6.73 -15.31 -22.31
N ALA A 237 -5.85 -16.24 -21.90
CA ALA A 237 -6.12 -17.23 -20.87
C ALA A 237 -5.92 -16.71 -19.43
N VAL A 238 -5.17 -15.63 -19.23
CA VAL A 238 -4.89 -15.11 -17.88
C VAL A 238 -6.08 -14.29 -17.40
N LYS A 239 -6.78 -14.80 -16.39
CA LYS A 239 -7.80 -14.05 -15.64
C LYS A 239 -7.19 -13.43 -14.40
N LEU A 240 -7.70 -12.27 -14.01
CA LEU A 240 -7.45 -11.73 -12.67
C LEU A 240 -7.99 -12.70 -11.63
N LYS A 241 -7.41 -12.68 -10.42
CA LYS A 241 -8.00 -13.38 -9.27
C LYS A 241 -9.36 -12.79 -8.96
N ARG A 242 -9.38 -11.46 -8.85
CA ARG A 242 -10.54 -10.70 -8.43
C ARG A 242 -10.57 -9.35 -9.12
N PHE A 243 -11.73 -8.95 -9.63
CA PHE A 243 -12.01 -7.56 -10.00
C PHE A 243 -13.05 -7.03 -9.02
N ILE A 244 -12.75 -5.93 -8.33
CA ILE A 244 -13.66 -5.27 -7.40
C ILE A 244 -14.08 -3.93 -8.00
N VAL A 245 -15.37 -3.75 -8.24
CA VAL A 245 -15.95 -2.45 -8.61
C VAL A 245 -16.68 -1.91 -7.40
N TYR A 246 -16.34 -0.71 -6.95
CA TYR A 246 -16.96 -0.09 -5.78
C TYR A 246 -17.64 1.24 -6.13
N ASN A 247 -18.42 1.78 -5.19
CA ASN A 247 -19.23 2.99 -5.38
C ASN A 247 -20.27 2.88 -6.51
N ILE A 248 -20.88 1.71 -6.69
CA ILE A 248 -21.92 1.55 -7.72
C ILE A 248 -23.21 2.27 -7.27
N MET A 249 -23.76 3.10 -8.16
CA MET A 249 -24.87 4.02 -7.86
C MET A 249 -26.26 3.41 -8.08
N ASP A 250 -26.38 2.43 -8.98
CA ASP A 250 -27.66 1.87 -9.41
C ASP A 250 -27.51 0.45 -9.99
N GLU A 251 -28.61 -0.30 -10.01
CA GLU A 251 -28.66 -1.69 -10.48
C GLU A 251 -28.33 -1.86 -11.97
N ASP A 252 -28.59 -0.87 -12.82
CA ASP A 252 -28.32 -0.98 -14.26
C ASP A 252 -26.82 -0.89 -14.53
N THR A 253 -26.12 -0.05 -13.76
CA THR A 253 -24.65 0.01 -13.72
C THR A 253 -24.04 -1.32 -13.22
N VAL A 254 -24.65 -1.98 -12.22
CA VAL A 254 -24.24 -3.33 -11.78
C VAL A 254 -24.33 -4.32 -12.94
N LYS A 255 -25.48 -4.37 -13.64
CA LYS A 255 -25.68 -5.29 -14.78
C LYS A 255 -24.70 -5.02 -15.91
N TYR A 256 -24.41 -3.75 -16.19
CA TYR A 256 -23.44 -3.36 -17.20
C TYR A 256 -22.04 -3.95 -16.90
N TYR A 257 -21.49 -3.68 -15.71
CA TYR A 257 -20.16 -4.17 -15.35
C TYR A 257 -20.11 -5.69 -15.17
N ALA A 258 -21.19 -6.30 -14.68
CA ALA A 258 -21.31 -7.76 -14.64
C ALA A 258 -21.09 -8.37 -16.02
N ASN A 259 -21.76 -7.84 -17.05
CA ASN A 259 -21.63 -8.34 -18.41
C ASN A 259 -20.27 -7.99 -19.05
N ALA A 260 -19.76 -6.78 -18.81
CA ALA A 260 -18.54 -6.30 -19.47
C ALA A 260 -17.25 -6.90 -18.86
N LEU A 261 -17.24 -7.21 -17.56
CA LEU A 261 -16.03 -7.61 -16.83
C LEU A 261 -16.00 -9.09 -16.40
N GLN A 262 -17.10 -9.85 -16.55
CA GLN A 262 -17.18 -11.26 -16.11
C GLN A 262 -16.05 -12.15 -16.63
N ASP A 263 -15.56 -11.86 -17.83
CA ASP A 263 -14.53 -12.68 -18.46
C ASP A 263 -13.12 -12.29 -18.03
N ILE A 264 -12.94 -11.13 -17.40
CA ILE A 264 -11.64 -10.56 -17.03
C ILE A 264 -11.09 -11.19 -15.74
N ALA A 265 -11.97 -11.62 -14.83
CA ALA A 265 -11.59 -12.16 -13.52
C ALA A 265 -12.23 -13.52 -13.22
N VAL A 266 -11.65 -14.25 -12.28
CA VAL A 266 -12.24 -15.46 -11.70
C VAL A 266 -13.38 -15.10 -10.75
N ASP A 267 -13.17 -14.05 -9.94
CA ASP A 267 -14.17 -13.48 -9.04
C ASP A 267 -14.44 -12.02 -9.41
N LEU A 268 -15.71 -11.67 -9.56
CA LEU A 268 -16.16 -10.29 -9.81
C LEU A 268 -17.00 -9.85 -8.61
N ASP A 269 -16.50 -8.86 -7.88
CA ASP A 269 -17.15 -8.30 -6.70
C ASP A 269 -17.68 -6.89 -7.02
N LEU A 270 -19.00 -6.75 -7.03
CA LEU A 270 -19.70 -5.51 -7.31
C LEU A 270 -20.26 -4.96 -6.01
N GLN A 271 -19.65 -3.90 -5.50
CA GLN A 271 -19.96 -3.27 -4.22
C GLN A 271 -20.79 -2.00 -4.45
N GLU A 272 -22.08 -2.09 -4.15
CA GLU A 272 -22.98 -0.94 -4.07
C GLU A 272 -22.57 -0.01 -2.93
N LEU A 273 -22.93 1.28 -3.04
CA LEU A 273 -22.80 2.23 -1.93
C LEU A 273 -23.63 1.74 -0.73
N GLY A 274 -22.95 1.11 0.23
CA GLY A 274 -23.52 0.86 1.55
C GLY A 274 -23.73 2.18 2.28
N GLU A 275 -24.94 2.39 2.81
CA GLU A 275 -25.27 3.54 3.66
C GLU A 275 -24.17 3.75 4.73
N ILE A 276 -23.59 4.95 4.75
CA ILE A 276 -22.60 5.40 5.75
C ILE A 276 -23.24 5.39 7.14
#